data_AF-A0A428ZJU7-F1
#
_entry.id   AF-A0A428ZJU7-F1
#
_cell.length_a   1.000
_cell.length_b   1.000
_cell.length_c   1.000
_cell.angle_alpha   90.00
_cell.angle_beta   90.00
_cell.angle_gamma   90.00
#
_symmetry.space_group_name_H-M   'P 1'
#
loop_
_entity.id
_entity.type
_entity.pdbx_description
1 polymer ?
#
loop_
_entity_poly.entity_id
_entity_poly.type
_entity_poly.pdbx_seq_one_letter_code
_entity_poly.pdbx_strand_id
1 'polypeptide(L)'
;MSALIEEDEISHEVAFVWLEDVGELDYVRQSLDRLPNRRGKPAYHRDGRMVGYALLGPSAKPSRSSGTFRRRVFWLLPHDRDAVPDGLYATGAPAEAVDPRTLLPGSKGRKTERSEGGPTSAQAPEQVLRLPL
;
A
#
# COMPACT_ATOMS: atom_id res chain seq x y z
N MET A 1 9.53 -12.51 10.15
CA MET A 1 8.91 -11.49 9.28
C MET A 1 7.92 -12.21 8.37
N SER A 2 6.72 -12.39 8.89
CA SER A 2 5.54 -13.09 8.33
C SER A 2 4.36 -12.23 8.80
N ALA A 3 3.22 -12.07 8.16
CA ALA A 3 2.61 -12.53 6.92
C ALA A 3 1.69 -11.37 6.49
N LEU A 4 0.82 -11.59 5.51
CA LEU A 4 -0.34 -10.75 5.22
C LEU A 4 -0.93 -10.14 6.51
N ILE A 5 -1.16 -8.83 6.50
CA ILE A 5 -1.79 -8.12 7.62
C ILE A 5 -3.23 -8.61 7.74
N GLU A 6 -3.61 -9.05 8.93
CA GLU A 6 -4.99 -9.45 9.23
C GLU A 6 -5.82 -8.24 9.66
N GLU A 7 -7.13 -8.27 9.36
CA GLU A 7 -8.02 -7.11 9.58
C GLU A 7 -8.18 -6.76 11.07
N ASP A 8 -8.07 -7.73 11.97
CA ASP A 8 -8.10 -7.48 13.42
C ASP A 8 -6.92 -6.60 13.87
N GLU A 9 -5.75 -6.75 13.24
CA GLU A 9 -4.55 -5.98 13.55
C GLU A 9 -4.64 -4.49 13.14
N ILE A 10 -5.54 -4.17 12.21
CA ILE A 10 -5.77 -2.84 11.67
C ILE A 10 -7.17 -2.29 11.95
N SER A 11 -8.00 -3.03 12.68
CA SER A 11 -9.40 -2.69 13.01
C SER A 11 -9.60 -1.33 13.71
N HIS A 12 -8.53 -0.75 14.27
CA HIS A 12 -8.57 0.55 14.94
C HIS A 12 -8.02 1.71 14.09
N GLU A 13 -7.67 1.47 12.83
CA GLU A 13 -7.33 2.53 11.90
C GLU A 13 -8.54 3.41 11.61
N VAL A 14 -8.34 4.72 11.54
CA VAL A 14 -9.41 5.68 11.28
C VAL A 14 -9.17 6.53 10.03
N ALA A 15 -7.92 6.63 9.59
CA ALA A 15 -7.54 7.38 8.41
C ALA A 15 -6.12 6.99 7.97
N PHE A 16 -5.80 7.28 6.71
CA PHE A 16 -4.44 7.28 6.20
C PHE A 16 -3.96 8.71 5.99
N VAL A 17 -2.67 8.92 6.20
CA VAL A 17 -1.96 10.11 5.73
C VAL A 17 -1.03 9.66 4.61
N TRP A 18 -1.28 10.17 3.41
CA TRP A 18 -0.42 9.99 2.24
C TRP A 18 0.55 11.17 2.14
N LEU A 19 1.82 10.87 1.92
CA LEU A 19 2.90 11.87 1.82
C LEU A 19 3.19 12.28 0.37
N GLU A 20 2.59 11.58 -0.58
CA GLU A 20 2.67 11.78 -2.03
C GLU A 20 1.37 11.29 -2.68
N ASP A 21 1.23 11.52 -3.99
CA ASP A 21 0.07 11.04 -4.75
C ASP A 21 0.19 9.54 -5.04
N VAL A 22 -0.69 8.75 -4.40
CA VAL A 22 -0.76 7.30 -4.59
C VAL A 22 -1.61 6.87 -5.78
N GLY A 23 -2.29 7.81 -6.44
CA GLY A 23 -3.09 7.55 -7.64
C GLY A 23 -2.25 6.98 -8.79
N GLU A 24 -1.01 7.42 -8.88
CA GLU A 24 -0.03 7.03 -9.91
C GLU A 24 0.74 5.74 -9.56
N LEU A 25 0.71 5.30 -8.31
CA LEU A 25 1.45 4.11 -7.86
C LEU A 25 0.66 2.83 -8.12
N ASP A 26 1.24 1.90 -8.87
CA ASP A 26 0.62 0.59 -9.15
C ASP A 26 0.37 -0.22 -7.88
N TYR A 27 1.28 -0.12 -6.92
CA TYR A 27 1.14 -0.70 -5.60
C TYR A 27 1.91 0.12 -4.57
N VAL A 28 1.57 -0.13 -3.30
CA VAL A 28 2.41 0.23 -2.16
C VAL A 28 2.70 -1.04 -1.37
N ARG A 29 3.86 -1.13 -0.72
CA ARG A 29 4.12 -2.16 0.28
C ARG A 29 3.53 -1.74 1.61
N GLN A 30 3.07 -2.69 2.42
CA GLN A 30 2.58 -2.42 3.78
C GLN A 30 3.32 -3.22 4.84
N SER A 31 3.48 -2.62 6.03
CA SER A 31 3.97 -3.31 7.23
C SER A 31 3.33 -2.75 8.49
N LEU A 32 3.33 -3.52 9.57
CA LEU A 32 2.97 -3.04 10.91
C LEU A 32 4.21 -2.66 11.72
N ASP A 33 4.28 -1.39 12.10
CA ASP A 33 5.37 -0.83 12.88
C ASP A 33 4.93 -0.64 14.33
N ARG A 34 5.87 -0.82 15.27
CA ARG A 34 5.65 -0.55 16.70
C ARG A 34 6.03 0.89 17.01
N LEU A 35 5.04 1.73 17.28
CA LEU A 35 5.23 3.18 17.46
C LEU A 35 4.74 3.65 18.84
N PRO A 36 5.36 4.66 19.45
CA PRO A 36 4.96 5.14 20.78
C PRO A 36 3.65 5.93 20.76
N ASN A 37 3.16 6.34 19.59
CA ASN A 37 2.01 7.21 19.43
C ASN A 37 0.99 6.65 18.43
N ARG A 38 -0.30 6.99 18.63
CA ARG A 38 -1.41 6.65 17.72
C ARG A 38 -1.43 7.46 16.43
N ARG A 39 -0.80 8.64 16.45
CA ARG A 39 -0.89 9.70 15.45
C ARG A 39 0.48 10.32 15.20
N GLY A 40 0.56 11.16 14.16
CA GLY A 40 1.80 11.79 13.74
C GLY A 40 2.62 10.90 12.82
N LYS A 41 3.56 11.52 12.10
CA LYS A 41 4.45 10.84 11.17
C LYS A 41 5.39 9.90 11.93
N PRO A 42 5.39 8.59 11.63
CA PRO A 42 6.35 7.66 12.20
C PRO A 42 7.78 8.06 11.85
N ALA A 43 8.72 7.79 12.76
CA ALA A 43 10.14 7.83 12.40
C ALA A 43 10.42 6.67 11.44
N TYR A 44 11.13 6.93 10.34
CA TYR A 44 11.34 5.98 9.26
C TYR A 44 12.83 5.81 8.97
N HIS A 45 13.34 4.60 9.18
CA HIS A 45 14.77 4.30 9.12
C HIS A 45 15.05 3.05 8.28
N ARG A 46 14.18 2.78 7.29
CA ARG A 46 14.32 1.63 6.39
C ARG A 46 14.88 2.10 5.06
N ASP A 47 15.40 1.14 4.30
CA ASP A 47 15.66 1.36 2.90
C ASP A 47 14.38 1.78 2.18
N GLY A 48 14.53 2.64 1.18
CA GLY A 48 13.41 3.23 0.44
C GLY A 48 12.75 4.41 1.14
N ARG A 49 11.50 4.67 0.77
CA ARG A 49 10.77 5.88 1.16
C ARG A 49 9.39 5.54 1.72
N MET A 50 8.98 6.30 2.73
CA MET A 50 7.63 6.23 3.27
C MET A 50 6.66 6.94 2.32
N VAL A 51 5.66 6.22 1.86
CA VAL A 51 4.56 6.72 1.02
C VAL A 51 3.41 7.25 1.90
N GLY A 52 3.14 6.58 3.02
CA GLY A 52 2.05 6.95 3.91
C GLY A 52 2.02 6.14 5.19
N TYR A 53 1.05 6.45 6.05
CA TYR A 53 0.86 5.74 7.31
C TYR A 53 -0.58 5.85 7.83
N ALA A 54 -0.97 4.87 8.65
CA ALA A 54 -2.26 4.89 9.31
C ALA A 54 -2.25 5.70 10.62
N LEU A 55 -3.38 6.37 10.86
CA LEU A 55 -3.74 6.95 12.14
C LEU A 55 -4.66 5.99 12.89
N LEU A 56 -4.46 5.86 14.19
CA LEU A 56 -5.33 5.05 15.04
C LEU A 56 -6.36 5.91 15.79
N GLY A 57 -7.55 5.33 15.96
CA GLY A 57 -8.62 5.89 16.77
C GLY A 57 -8.31 5.86 18.27
N PRO A 58 -9.08 6.61 19.09
CA PRO A 58 -8.87 6.68 20.54
C PRO A 58 -9.09 5.33 21.25
N SER A 59 -9.87 4.42 20.67
CA SER A 59 -10.11 3.06 21.19
C SER A 59 -8.90 2.15 21.06
N ALA A 60 -7.92 2.48 20.20
CA ALA A 60 -6.69 1.71 20.06
C ALA A 60 -5.90 1.72 21.38
N LYS A 61 -5.56 0.52 21.85
CA LYS A 61 -4.78 0.32 23.09
C LYS A 61 -3.34 -0.04 22.73
N PRO A 62 -2.35 0.51 23.45
CA PRO A 62 -0.97 0.07 23.28
C PRO A 62 -0.83 -1.37 23.77
N SER A 63 0.18 -2.06 23.24
CA SER A 63 0.63 -3.35 23.73
C SER A 63 0.96 -3.25 25.23
N ARG A 64 0.41 -4.17 26.03
CA ARG A 64 0.65 -4.21 27.49
C ARG A 64 2.13 -4.40 27.85
N SER A 65 2.89 -5.10 27.01
CA SER A 65 4.29 -5.41 27.27
C SER A 65 5.27 -4.32 26.85
N SER A 66 4.94 -3.53 25.82
CA SER A 66 5.86 -2.53 25.26
C SER A 66 5.39 -1.09 25.35
N GLY A 67 4.12 -0.84 25.66
CA GLY A 67 3.52 0.48 25.60
C GLY A 67 3.37 1.05 24.17
N THR A 68 3.72 0.28 23.13
CA THR A 68 3.66 0.72 21.72
C THR A 68 2.38 0.32 21.03
N PHE A 69 2.01 1.06 20.00
CA PHE A 69 0.89 0.79 19.09
C PHE A 69 1.40 0.10 17.82
N ARG A 70 0.67 -0.90 17.32
CA ARG A 70 0.89 -1.40 15.95
C ARG A 70 0.23 -0.45 14.98
N ARG A 71 0.99 0.10 14.05
CA ARG A 71 0.50 1.06 13.05
C ARG A 71 0.98 0.65 11.68
N ARG A 72 0.06 0.64 10.71
CA ARG A 72 0.39 0.35 9.33
C ARG A 72 1.17 1.51 8.70
N VAL A 73 2.26 1.17 8.03
CA VAL A 73 3.10 2.07 7.25
C VAL A 73 3.14 1.57 5.81
N PHE A 74 3.03 2.50 4.88
CA PHE A 74 3.11 2.25 3.44
C PHE A 74 4.42 2.80 2.90
N TRP A 75 5.09 2.03 2.05
CA TRP A 75 6.44 2.33 1.59
C TRP A 75 6.76 1.69 0.24
N LEU A 76 7.84 2.18 -0.37
CA LEU A 76 8.41 1.65 -1.62
C LEU A 76 9.94 1.61 -1.51
N LEU A 77 10.55 0.60 -2.14
CA LEU A 77 12.00 0.43 -2.26
C LEU A 77 12.52 0.99 -3.57
N PRO A 78 13.82 1.31 -3.68
CA PRO A 78 14.43 1.82 -4.92
C PRO A 78 14.34 0.87 -6.13
N HIS A 79 13.99 -0.41 -5.92
CA HIS A 79 13.84 -1.42 -6.96
C HIS A 79 12.37 -1.85 -7.17
N ASP A 80 11.42 -1.18 -6.52
CA ASP A 80 10.01 -1.36 -6.83
C ASP A 80 9.67 -0.75 -8.20
N ARG A 81 8.52 -1.15 -8.76
CA ARG A 81 8.15 -0.85 -10.15
C ARG A 81 8.05 0.65 -10.44
N ASP A 82 7.74 1.49 -9.45
CA ASP A 82 7.66 2.94 -9.64
C ASP A 82 9.00 3.55 -10.07
N ALA A 83 10.12 3.00 -9.58
CA ALA A 83 11.46 3.45 -9.92
C ALA A 83 12.09 2.63 -11.06
N VAL A 84 11.76 1.33 -11.15
CA VAL A 84 12.34 0.40 -12.12
C VAL A 84 11.22 -0.38 -12.81
N PRO A 85 10.51 0.22 -13.78
CA PRO A 85 9.32 -0.39 -14.39
C PRO A 85 9.60 -1.71 -15.10
N ASP A 86 10.75 -1.83 -15.75
CA ASP A 86 11.21 -3.06 -16.44
C ASP A 86 12.02 -3.99 -15.52
N GLY A 87 11.96 -3.77 -14.20
CA GLY A 87 12.77 -4.47 -13.20
C GLY A 87 12.16 -5.78 -12.69
N LEU A 88 12.57 -6.19 -11.48
CA LEU A 88 12.13 -7.43 -10.84
C LEU A 88 10.60 -7.55 -10.74
N TYR A 89 9.92 -6.43 -10.55
CA TYR A 89 8.47 -6.37 -10.41
C TYR A 89 7.78 -5.87 -11.68
N ALA A 90 8.41 -5.97 -12.87
CA ALA A 90 7.75 -5.70 -14.15
C ALA A 90 6.49 -6.58 -14.32
N THR A 91 6.54 -7.82 -13.83
CA THR A 91 5.37 -8.67 -13.65
C THR A 91 5.27 -9.13 -12.20
N GLY A 92 4.04 -9.21 -11.70
CA GLY A 92 3.74 -9.48 -10.30
C GLY A 92 4.11 -8.34 -9.35
N ALA A 93 3.79 -8.52 -8.08
CA ALA A 93 4.09 -7.57 -7.01
C ALA A 93 4.65 -8.29 -5.77
N PRO A 94 5.41 -7.60 -4.90
CA PRO A 94 5.82 -8.13 -3.61
C PRO A 94 4.66 -8.76 -2.83
N ALA A 95 4.92 -9.74 -1.95
CA ALA A 95 3.86 -10.44 -1.23
C ALA A 95 3.04 -9.49 -0.34
N GLU A 96 3.69 -8.49 0.23
CA GLU A 96 3.13 -7.42 1.05
C GLU A 96 2.54 -6.25 0.23
N ALA A 97 2.60 -6.30 -1.09
CA ALA A 97 2.10 -5.22 -1.93
C ALA A 97 0.57 -5.23 -2.04
N VAL A 98 -0.01 -4.04 -2.10
CA VAL A 98 -1.45 -3.82 -2.30
C VAL A 98 -1.68 -2.66 -3.24
N ASP A 99 -2.77 -2.73 -4.01
CA ASP A 99 -3.22 -1.59 -4.82
C ASP A 99 -3.76 -0.51 -3.88
N PRO A 100 -3.16 0.70 -3.86
CA PRO A 100 -3.60 1.78 -2.98
C PRO A 100 -5.05 2.20 -3.21
N ARG A 101 -5.61 1.96 -4.41
CA ARG A 101 -7.01 2.28 -4.74
C ARG A 101 -8.02 1.36 -4.03
N THR A 102 -7.55 0.26 -3.45
CA THR A 102 -8.38 -0.70 -2.70
C THR A 102 -8.29 -0.51 -1.19
N LEU A 103 -7.42 0.38 -0.72
CA LEU A 103 -7.17 0.58 0.69
C LEU A 103 -8.28 1.42 1.34
N LEU A 104 -8.78 0.91 2.46
CA LEU A 104 -9.63 1.63 3.41
C LEU A 104 -9.12 1.38 4.84
N PRO A 105 -9.25 2.33 5.77
CA PRO A 105 -8.91 2.10 7.17
C PRO A 105 -9.60 0.83 7.71
N GLY A 106 -8.82 -0.05 8.33
CA GLY A 106 -9.33 -1.33 8.85
C GLY A 106 -9.53 -2.43 7.81
N SER A 107 -9.32 -2.14 6.52
CA SER A 107 -9.27 -3.15 5.46
C SER A 107 -7.85 -3.37 4.98
N LYS A 108 -7.49 -4.64 4.75
CA LYS A 108 -6.15 -5.02 4.32
C LYS A 108 -5.82 -4.56 2.88
N GLY A 109 -6.83 -4.17 2.11
CA GLY A 109 -6.72 -3.93 0.67
C GLY A 109 -6.59 -5.24 -0.11
N ARG A 110 -6.30 -5.17 -1.40
CA ARG A 110 -6.00 -6.35 -2.21
C ARG A 110 -5.03 -6.01 -3.33
N LYS A 111 -4.41 -7.06 -3.87
CA LYS A 111 -3.77 -6.97 -5.18
C LYS A 111 -4.83 -6.94 -6.27
N THR A 112 -4.59 -6.13 -7.28
CA THR A 112 -5.34 -6.02 -8.53
C THR A 112 -4.45 -6.36 -9.71
N GLU A 113 -5.04 -6.53 -10.88
CA GLU A 113 -4.31 -6.70 -12.14
C GLU A 113 -3.26 -5.59 -12.34
N ARG A 114 -3.64 -4.33 -12.09
CA ARG A 114 -2.71 -3.18 -12.11
C ARG A 114 -1.52 -3.38 -11.18
N SER A 115 -1.78 -3.72 -9.91
CA SER A 115 -0.68 -3.92 -8.95
C SER A 115 0.24 -5.07 -9.36
N GLU A 116 -0.28 -6.09 -10.03
CA GLU A 116 0.47 -7.26 -10.49
C GLU A 116 1.13 -7.04 -11.87
N GLY A 117 1.12 -5.81 -12.42
CA GLY A 117 1.77 -5.49 -13.69
C GLY A 117 1.00 -6.01 -14.90
N GLY A 118 -0.29 -6.31 -14.72
CA GLY A 118 -1.18 -6.61 -15.82
C GLY A 118 -1.37 -5.40 -16.75
N PRO A 119 -1.86 -5.63 -17.97
CA PRO A 119 -1.99 -4.57 -18.97
C PRO A 119 -2.85 -3.44 -18.41
N THR A 120 -2.32 -2.21 -18.42
CA THR A 120 -3.13 -1.02 -18.20
C THR A 120 -4.22 -1.05 -19.26
N SER A 121 -5.47 -1.29 -18.85
CA SER A 121 -6.65 -1.31 -19.73
C SER A 121 -6.99 0.12 -20.18
N ALA A 122 -6.02 0.76 -20.82
CA ALA A 122 -6.07 2.12 -21.30
C ALA A 122 -5.32 2.25 -22.64
N GLN A 123 -5.37 1.25 -23.51
CA GLN A 123 -5.26 1.40 -24.97
C GLN A 123 -5.95 0.21 -25.67
N ALA A 124 -7.28 0.20 -25.69
CA ALA A 124 -7.95 -0.41 -26.84
C ALA A 124 -7.88 0.65 -27.96
N PRO A 125 -7.15 0.43 -29.07
CA PRO A 125 -7.35 1.28 -30.23
C PRO A 125 -8.82 1.18 -30.61
N GLU A 126 -9.51 2.32 -30.78
CA GLU A 126 -10.83 2.36 -31.40
C GLU A 126 -10.75 1.55 -32.69
N GLN A 127 -11.29 0.34 -32.67
CA GLN A 127 -11.52 -0.43 -33.87
C GLN A 127 -12.66 0.29 -34.59
N VAL A 128 -12.28 1.24 -35.46
CA VAL A 128 -13.19 1.83 -36.44
C VAL A 128 -13.65 0.66 -37.32
N LEU A 129 -14.82 0.12 -36.98
CA LEU A 129 -15.51 -0.89 -37.76
C LEU A 129 -15.94 -0.25 -39.08
N ARG A 130 -15.06 -0.27 -40.10
CA ARG A 130 -15.47 -0.01 -41.49
C ARG A 130 -16.26 -1.21 -41.97
N LEU A 131 -17.59 -1.08 -41.98
CA LEU A 131 -18.47 -1.97 -42.71
C LEU A 131 -18.31 -1.69 -44.22
N PRO A 132 -18.07 -2.71 -45.06
CA PRO A 132 -18.12 -2.51 -46.51
C PRO A 132 -19.58 -2.34 -46.97
N LEU A 133 -19.75 -1.49 -47.99
CA LEU A 133 -21.00 -1.17 -48.68
C LEU A 133 -21.61 -2.39 -49.37
#